data_AF-A0AAV5BA70-F1
#
_entry.id   AF-A0AAV5BA70-F1
#
_cell.length_a   1.000
_cell.length_b   1.000
_cell.length_c   1.000
_cell.angle_alpha   90.00
_cell.angle_beta   90.00
_cell.angle_gamma   90.00
#
_symmetry.space_group_name_H-M   'P 1'
#
loop_
_entity.id
_entity.type
_entity.pdbx_description
1 polymer ?
#
loop_
_entity_poly.entity_id
_entity_poly.type
_entity_poly.pdbx_seq_one_letter_code
_entity_poly.pdbx_strand_id
1 'polypeptide(L)'
;MVIVLSTPLAKMLKKTALSVPNVYEIKTVKQNVFLYVDNDQTQAENIALIKNAIKKKHGDGFVYKVYGVFNGKVDLSQNKTDEEKMKDDYFTLGKKDITDEEVAEFKAKNNL
;
A
#
# COMPACT_ATOMS: atom_id res chain seq x y z
N MET A 1 5.11 7.84 1.27
CA MET A 1 4.38 7.26 0.11
C MET A 1 3.34 6.25 0.59
N VAL A 2 2.27 5.97 -0.16
CA VAL A 2 1.26 4.94 0.21
C VAL A 2 1.46 3.66 -0.58
N ILE A 3 1.42 2.52 0.12
CA ILE A 3 1.34 1.19 -0.47
C ILE A 3 0.21 0.38 0.18
N VAL A 4 -0.22 -0.70 -0.47
CA VAL A 4 -1.36 -1.51 -0.01
C VAL A 4 -0.95 -2.96 0.13
N LEU A 5 -0.97 -3.48 1.36
CA LEU A 5 -0.85 -4.91 1.64
C LEU A 5 -2.25 -5.54 1.54
N SER A 6 -2.46 -6.38 0.53
CA SER A 6 -3.71 -7.11 0.30
C SER A 6 -3.56 -8.58 0.65
N THR A 7 -4.28 -9.04 1.68
CA THR A 7 -4.18 -10.43 2.17
C THR A 7 -5.39 -10.85 3.01
N PRO A 8 -5.84 -12.12 2.89
CA PRO A 8 -6.86 -12.66 3.79
C PRO A 8 -6.40 -12.71 5.26
N LEU A 9 -5.10 -12.62 5.52
CA LEU A 9 -4.51 -12.67 6.86
C LEU A 9 -4.11 -11.28 7.36
N ALA A 10 -4.92 -10.26 7.03
CA ALA A 10 -4.63 -8.85 7.27
C ALA A 10 -4.14 -8.58 8.71
N LYS A 11 -4.81 -9.14 9.73
CA LYS A 11 -4.42 -8.95 11.14
C LYS A 11 -2.97 -9.37 11.45
N MET A 12 -2.50 -10.48 10.87
CA MET A 12 -1.18 -11.03 11.15
C MET A 12 -0.08 -10.36 10.31
N LEU A 13 -0.30 -10.27 9.00
CA LEU A 13 0.71 -9.70 8.10
C LEU A 13 0.85 -8.19 8.27
N LYS A 14 -0.23 -7.49 8.67
CA LYS A 14 -0.17 -6.08 9.10
C LYS A 14 0.83 -5.87 10.23
N LYS A 15 0.77 -6.68 11.31
CA LYS A 15 1.71 -6.57 12.43
C LYS A 15 3.16 -6.74 11.99
N THR A 16 3.39 -7.49 10.92
CA THR A 16 4.73 -7.68 10.35
C THR A 16 5.15 -6.48 9.52
N ALA A 17 4.28 -5.96 8.67
CA ALA A 17 4.54 -4.74 7.92
C ALA A 17 4.82 -3.55 8.85
N LEU A 18 4.03 -3.38 9.92
CA LEU A 18 4.21 -2.32 10.93
C LEU A 18 5.43 -2.51 11.84
N SER A 19 6.14 -3.63 11.74
CA SER A 19 7.43 -3.80 12.43
C SER A 19 8.62 -3.26 11.62
N VAL A 20 8.38 -2.88 10.37
CA VAL A 20 9.36 -2.18 9.54
C VAL A 20 9.43 -0.73 10.00
N PRO A 21 10.64 -0.16 10.20
CA PRO A 21 10.80 1.25 10.55
C PRO A 21 10.09 2.17 9.57
N ASN A 22 9.51 3.25 10.08
CA ASN A 22 8.82 4.29 9.29
C ASN A 22 7.63 3.79 8.46
N VAL A 23 7.06 2.62 8.81
CA VAL A 23 5.84 2.09 8.20
C VAL A 23 4.69 2.22 9.18
N TYR A 24 3.63 2.87 8.74
CA TYR A 24 2.47 3.19 9.56
C TYR A 24 1.18 2.74 8.88
N GLU A 25 0.16 2.40 9.66
CA GLU A 25 -1.18 2.09 9.14
C GLU A 25 -1.98 3.39 9.00
N ILE A 26 -2.48 3.64 7.78
CA ILE A 26 -3.48 4.70 7.56
C ILE A 26 -4.87 4.15 7.90
N LYS A 27 -5.23 3.02 7.27
CA LYS A 27 -6.52 2.33 7.48
C LYS A 27 -6.45 0.88 7.00
N THR A 28 -7.37 0.06 7.50
CA THR A 28 -7.65 -1.29 6.95
C THR A 28 -9.08 -1.36 6.45
N VAL A 29 -9.27 -1.79 5.20
CA VAL A 29 -10.57 -2.04 4.57
C VAL A 29 -10.62 -3.48 4.06
N LYS A 30 -11.40 -4.33 4.75
CA LYS A 30 -11.46 -5.78 4.49
C LYS A 30 -10.05 -6.40 4.52
N GLN A 31 -9.57 -6.89 3.38
CA GLN A 31 -8.26 -7.52 3.20
C GLN A 31 -7.14 -6.55 2.83
N ASN A 32 -7.47 -5.27 2.59
CA ASN A 32 -6.51 -4.24 2.15
C ASN A 32 -6.08 -3.40 3.34
N VAL A 33 -4.79 -3.41 3.62
CA VAL A 33 -4.14 -2.58 4.64
C VAL A 33 -3.38 -1.47 3.92
N PHE A 34 -3.82 -0.24 4.09
CA PHE A 34 -3.20 0.95 3.50
C PHE A 34 -2.10 1.42 4.45
N LEU A 35 -0.87 1.39 3.96
CA LEU A 35 0.33 1.69 4.73
C LEU A 35 0.96 2.97 4.19
N TYR A 36 1.27 3.90 5.08
CA TYR A 36 2.16 5.02 4.80
C TYR A 36 3.59 4.58 5.10
N VAL A 37 4.49 4.77 4.14
CA VAL A 37 5.92 4.54 4.30
C VAL A 37 6.63 5.89 4.22
N ASP A 38 7.28 6.28 5.31
CA ASP A 38 7.95 7.58 5.45
C ASP A 38 9.44 7.47 5.12
N ASN A 39 9.74 7.56 3.82
CA ASN A 39 11.08 7.55 3.27
C ASN A 39 11.11 8.15 1.84
N ASP A 40 12.31 8.33 1.31
CA ASP A 40 12.57 8.82 -0.05
C ASP A 40 12.66 7.69 -1.10
N GLN A 41 12.23 6.46 -0.76
CA GLN A 41 12.32 5.33 -1.67
C GLN A 41 11.18 5.32 -2.68
N THR A 42 11.42 4.72 -3.84
CA THR A 42 10.42 4.53 -4.89
C THR A 42 9.31 3.58 -4.45
N GLN A 43 8.20 3.58 -5.18
CA GLN A 43 7.10 2.64 -4.94
C GLN A 43 7.54 1.18 -5.05
N ALA A 44 8.38 0.87 -6.05
CA ALA A 44 8.88 -0.50 -6.26
C ALA A 44 9.75 -0.97 -5.09
N GLU A 45 10.62 -0.09 -4.57
CA GLU A 45 11.46 -0.38 -3.40
C GLU A 45 10.62 -0.57 -2.14
N ASN A 46 9.63 0.29 -1.91
CA ASN A 46 8.71 0.17 -0.77
C ASN A 46 7.85 -1.10 -0.82
N ILE A 47 7.41 -1.52 -2.01
CA ILE A 47 6.76 -2.82 -2.24
C ILE A 47 7.70 -3.97 -1.87
N ALA A 48 8.95 -3.92 -2.35
CA ALA A 48 9.96 -4.94 -2.07
C ALA A 48 10.29 -5.00 -0.58
N LEU A 49 10.40 -3.86 0.10
CA LEU A 49 10.64 -3.72 1.53
C LEU A 49 9.61 -4.52 2.35
N ILE A 50 8.31 -4.31 2.11
CA ILE A 50 7.25 -5.02 2.83
C ILE A 50 7.25 -6.52 2.50
N LYS A 51 7.42 -6.89 1.22
CA LYS A 51 7.52 -8.30 0.81
C LYS A 51 8.66 -9.01 1.52
N ASN A 52 9.84 -8.38 1.58
CA ASN A 52 11.03 -8.93 2.23
C ASN A 52 10.83 -9.05 3.75
N ALA A 53 10.18 -8.08 4.39
CA ALA A 53 9.87 -8.15 5.82
C ALA A 53 8.95 -9.34 6.15
N ILE A 54 7.89 -9.54 5.35
CA ILE A 54 6.98 -10.69 5.51
C ILE A 54 7.72 -12.00 5.27
N LYS A 55 8.46 -12.10 4.15
CA LYS A 55 9.24 -13.30 3.80
C LYS A 55 10.26 -13.66 4.89
N LYS A 56 10.99 -12.68 5.42
CA LYS A 56 11.98 -12.89 6.48
C LYS A 56 11.37 -13.46 7.76
N LYS A 57 10.15 -13.05 8.10
CA LYS A 57 9.49 -13.46 9.35
C LYS A 57 8.70 -14.76 9.21
N HIS A 58 8.11 -15.01 8.05
CA HIS A 58 7.08 -16.03 7.86
C HIS A 58 7.37 -17.03 6.74
N GLY A 59 8.46 -16.83 5.99
CA GLY A 59 8.80 -17.62 4.80
C GLY A 59 7.90 -17.32 3.60
N ASP A 60 7.91 -18.22 2.62
CA ASP A 60 7.21 -18.07 1.32
C ASP A 60 5.79 -18.68 1.32
N GLY A 61 5.32 -19.22 2.45
CA GLY A 61 4.07 -19.99 2.54
C GLY A 61 2.77 -19.16 2.56
N PHE A 62 2.85 -17.83 2.51
CA PHE A 62 1.70 -16.95 2.66
C PHE A 62 1.24 -16.33 1.35
N VAL A 63 -0.08 -16.33 1.12
CA VAL A 63 -0.71 -15.66 -0.03
C VAL A 63 -1.00 -14.20 0.34
N TYR A 64 -0.26 -13.29 -0.30
CA TYR A 64 -0.47 -11.85 -0.20
C TYR A 64 0.02 -11.15 -1.46
N LYS A 65 -0.49 -9.94 -1.70
CA LYS A 65 0.10 -9.01 -2.67
C LYS A 65 0.37 -7.66 -2.00
N VAL A 66 1.37 -6.96 -2.52
CA VAL A 66 1.68 -5.59 -2.11
C VAL A 66 1.62 -4.73 -3.35
N TYR A 67 0.72 -3.76 -3.35
CA TYR A 67 0.42 -2.88 -4.47
C TYR A 67 0.84 -1.44 -4.16
N GLY A 68 0.99 -0.68 -5.24
CA GLY A 68 1.07 0.77 -5.18
C GLY A 68 -0.30 1.42 -5.15
N VAL A 69 -0.30 2.75 -5.24
CA VAL A 69 -1.52 3.54 -5.42
C VAL A 69 -1.33 4.42 -6.65
N PHE A 70 -2.31 4.40 -7.56
CA PHE A 70 -2.35 5.28 -8.72
C PHE A 70 -3.69 6.02 -8.74
N ASN A 71 -3.65 7.35 -8.83
CA ASN A 71 -4.82 8.24 -8.77
C ASN A 71 -5.80 7.93 -7.60
N GLY A 72 -5.26 7.58 -6.44
CA GLY A 72 -6.04 7.23 -5.25
C GLY A 72 -6.71 5.84 -5.29
N LYS A 73 -6.38 5.00 -6.28
CA LYS A 73 -6.86 3.62 -6.41
C LYS A 73 -5.72 2.62 -6.19
N VAL A 74 -6.04 1.42 -5.73
CA VAL A 74 -5.04 0.34 -5.64
C VAL A 74 -4.52 0.02 -7.04
N ASP A 75 -3.20 0.10 -7.26
CA ASP A 75 -2.64 -0.20 -8.58
C ASP A 75 -2.57 -1.71 -8.83
N LEU A 76 -3.64 -2.23 -9.44
CA LEU A 76 -3.77 -3.62 -9.87
C LEU A 76 -3.06 -3.90 -11.20
N SER A 77 -2.58 -2.86 -11.91
CA SER A 77 -2.03 -2.93 -13.27
C SER A 77 -0.60 -2.39 -13.33
N GLN A 78 0.29 -2.93 -12.47
CA GLN A 78 1.67 -2.44 -12.33
C GLN A 78 2.53 -2.55 -13.59
N ASN A 79 2.10 -3.32 -14.58
CA ASN A 79 2.75 -3.49 -15.88
C ASN A 79 2.33 -2.44 -16.92
N LYS A 80 1.32 -1.62 -16.63
CA LYS A 80 0.88 -0.52 -17.50
C LYS A 80 1.65 0.76 -17.16
N THR A 81 1.92 1.56 -18.18
CA THR A 81 2.39 2.94 -18.02
C THR A 81 1.29 3.82 -17.41
N ASP A 82 1.67 4.96 -16.86
CA ASP A 82 0.70 5.91 -16.28
C ASP A 82 -0.25 6.45 -17.35
N GLU A 83 0.21 6.66 -18.58
CA GLU A 83 -0.61 7.07 -19.73
C GLU A 83 -1.68 6.03 -20.09
N GLU A 84 -1.33 4.74 -20.02
CA GLU A 84 -2.29 3.65 -20.23
C GLU A 84 -3.28 3.53 -19.07
N LYS A 85 -2.83 3.72 -17.83
CA LYS A 85 -3.70 3.73 -16.64
C LYS A 85 -4.69 4.90 -16.68
N MET A 86 -4.30 6.06 -17.20
CA MET A 86 -5.19 7.22 -17.36
C MET A 86 -6.29 7.02 -18.41
N LYS A 87 -6.20 5.99 -19.25
CA LYS A 87 -7.27 5.61 -20.19
C LYS A 87 -8.23 4.57 -19.62
N ASP A 88 -7.94 4.04 -18.44
CA ASP A 88 -8.68 2.96 -17.81
C ASP A 88 -9.67 3.54 -16.77
N ASP A 89 -10.96 3.30 -16.99
CA ASP A 89 -12.06 3.80 -16.17
C ASP A 89 -11.92 3.42 -14.69
N TYR A 90 -11.24 2.32 -14.37
CA TYR A 90 -10.97 1.95 -12.99
C TYR A 90 -10.20 3.03 -12.22
N PHE A 91 -9.22 3.66 -12.88
CA PHE A 91 -8.34 4.66 -12.29
C PHE A 91 -8.90 6.08 -12.39
N THR A 92 -9.76 6.37 -13.36
CA THR A 92 -10.28 7.72 -13.60
C THR A 92 -11.68 7.95 -13.05
N LEU A 93 -12.50 6.90 -12.88
CA LEU A 93 -13.89 7.01 -12.46
C LEU A 93 -14.16 6.39 -11.07
N GLY A 94 -15.27 6.82 -10.49
CA GLY A 94 -15.79 6.30 -9.23
C GLY A 94 -14.99 6.71 -7.99
N LYS A 95 -15.30 6.08 -6.85
CA LYS A 95 -14.72 6.44 -5.56
C LYS A 95 -13.26 6.00 -5.44
N LYS A 96 -12.38 6.90 -5.00
CA LYS A 96 -10.98 6.59 -4.63
C LYS A 96 -10.93 5.59 -3.46
N ASP A 97 -9.99 4.65 -3.51
CA ASP A 97 -9.70 3.73 -2.42
C ASP A 97 -9.02 4.45 -1.26
N ILE A 98 -8.18 5.43 -1.58
CA ILE A 98 -7.57 6.38 -0.64
C ILE A 98 -7.45 7.76 -1.28
N THR A 99 -7.84 8.78 -0.54
CA THR A 99 -7.81 10.19 -0.97
C THR A 99 -6.58 10.92 -0.45
N ASP A 100 -6.22 12.03 -1.09
CA ASP A 100 -5.08 12.84 -0.67
C ASP A 100 -5.36 13.51 0.68
N GLU A 101 -6.62 13.87 0.93
CA GLU A 101 -7.11 14.40 2.21
C GLU A 101 -6.92 13.38 3.34
N GLU A 102 -7.28 12.11 3.13
CA GLU A 102 -7.06 11.04 4.12
C GLU A 102 -5.58 10.87 4.46
N VAL A 103 -4.69 10.99 3.46
CA VAL A 103 -3.24 10.90 3.68
C VAL A 103 -2.73 12.12 4.44
N ALA A 104 -3.19 13.33 4.09
CA ALA A 104 -2.81 14.57 4.77
C ALA A 104 -3.26 14.59 6.24
N GLU A 105 -4.51 14.19 6.51
CA GLU A 105 -5.03 14.06 7.88
C GLU A 105 -4.23 13.03 8.68
N PHE A 106 -3.88 11.90 8.07
CA PHE A 106 -3.05 10.89 8.72
C PHE A 106 -1.68 11.45 9.11
N LYS A 107 -1.00 12.14 8.18
CA LYS A 107 0.31 12.76 8.45
C LYS A 107 0.23 13.76 9.60
N ALA A 108 -0.74 14.68 9.54
CA ALA A 108 -0.94 15.69 10.57
C ALA A 108 -1.19 15.07 11.97
N LYS A 109 -1.96 13.99 12.05
CA LYS A 109 -2.23 13.29 13.32
C LYS A 109 -1.01 12.57 13.90
N ASN A 110 -0.04 12.22 13.06
CA ASN A 110 1.15 11.45 13.46
C ASN A 110 2.43 12.28 13.51
N ASN A 111 2.35 13.60 13.29
CA ASN A 111 3.51 14.51 13.19
C ASN A 111 4.53 14.04 12.13
N LEU A 112 4.03 13.60 10.97
CA LEU A 112 4.79 13.19 9.78
C LEU A 112 4.64 14.21 8.64
#